data_AF-A0A954TZ33-F1
#
_entry.id   AF-A0A954TZ33-F1
#
_cell.length_a   1.000
_cell.length_b   1.000
_cell.length_c   1.000
_cell.angle_alpha   90.00
_cell.angle_beta   90.00
_cell.angle_gamma   90.00
#
_symmetry.space_group_name_H-M   'P 1'
#
loop_
_entity.id
_entity.type
_entity.pdbx_description
1 polymer ?
#
loop_
_entity_poly.entity_id
_entity_poly.type
_entity_poly.pdbx_seq_one_letter_code
_entity_poly.pdbx_strand_id
1 'polypeptide(L)'
;MAKQQELFDSQPAPWELDEGDDRLVATIVLPEAPFGPFDYAVPESFRSSLHPAMRVRVPLGRGNRTVVGYCVRVSTQVPAELR
;
A
#
# COMPACT_ATOMS: atom_id res chain seq x y z
N MET A 1 -38.55 13.04 -34.74
CA MET A 1 -37.83 11.96 -34.02
C MET A 1 -36.60 12.59 -33.38
N ALA A 2 -36.68 12.99 -32.11
CA ALA A 2 -35.58 13.67 -31.42
C ALA A 2 -34.57 12.61 -30.93
N LYS A 3 -33.32 12.72 -31.40
CA LYS A 3 -32.21 11.86 -31.00
C LYS A 3 -31.79 12.25 -29.58
N GLN A 4 -31.95 11.35 -28.61
CA GLN A 4 -31.52 11.55 -27.23
C GLN A 4 -30.03 11.92 -27.22
N GLN A 5 -29.72 13.10 -26.67
CA GLN A 5 -28.35 13.51 -26.36
C GLN A 5 -27.82 12.60 -25.25
N GLU A 6 -26.58 12.13 -25.39
CA GLU A 6 -25.94 11.19 -24.47
C GLU A 6 -25.99 11.76 -23.04
N LEU A 7 -26.76 11.09 -22.17
CA LEU A 7 -27.20 11.58 -20.86
C LEU A 7 -26.18 11.35 -19.74
N PHE A 8 -25.04 10.73 -20.06
CA PHE A 8 -24.02 10.38 -19.09
C PHE A 8 -22.64 10.75 -19.64
N ASP A 9 -21.95 11.64 -18.93
CA ASP A 9 -20.53 11.86 -19.12
C ASP A 9 -19.81 10.51 -18.99
N SER A 10 -19.17 10.06 -20.06
CA SER A 10 -18.45 8.78 -20.15
C SER A 10 -17.09 8.81 -19.46
N GLN A 11 -16.79 9.88 -18.73
CA GLN A 11 -15.56 9.98 -17.96
C GLN A 11 -15.76 9.40 -16.57
N PRO A 12 -14.90 8.45 -16.15
CA PRO A 12 -14.94 7.93 -14.80
C PRO A 12 -14.75 9.08 -13.81
N ALA A 13 -15.45 8.98 -12.70
CA ALA A 13 -15.37 9.99 -11.66
C ALA A 13 -13.95 9.99 -11.05
N PRO A 14 -13.45 11.14 -10.54
CA PRO A 14 -12.07 11.24 -10.05
C PRO A 14 -11.70 10.23 -8.94
N TRP A 15 -12.68 9.78 -8.14
CA TRP A 15 -12.47 8.76 -7.10
C TRP A 15 -12.37 7.33 -7.65
N GLU A 16 -12.89 7.06 -8.85
CA GLU A 16 -12.76 5.75 -9.53
C GLU A 16 -11.35 5.57 -10.14
N LEU A 17 -10.61 6.65 -10.35
CA LEU A 17 -9.23 6.59 -10.85
C LEU A 17 -8.23 6.11 -9.79
N ASP A 18 -8.52 6.35 -8.50
CA ASP A 18 -7.66 5.95 -7.38
C ASP A 18 -7.79 4.46 -7.01
N GLU A 19 -8.76 3.74 -7.59
CA GLU A 19 -9.01 2.31 -7.33
C GLU A 19 -7.97 1.38 -7.96
N GLY A 20 -7.11 1.88 -8.85
CA GLY A 20 -6.35 1.06 -9.79
C GLY A 20 -4.91 0.68 -9.43
N ASP A 21 -4.32 1.19 -8.34
CA ASP A 21 -2.87 1.06 -8.16
C ASP A 21 -2.49 -0.09 -7.22
N ASP A 22 -1.85 -1.11 -7.79
CA ASP A 22 -1.26 -2.25 -7.08
C ASP A 22 -0.32 -1.74 -5.98
N ARG A 23 -0.68 -1.99 -4.71
CA ARG A 23 0.14 -1.55 -3.58
C ARG A 23 1.10 -2.64 -3.16
N LEU A 24 2.40 -2.37 -3.30
CA LEU A 24 3.42 -3.20 -2.70
C LEU A 24 3.44 -2.96 -1.19
N VAL A 25 3.30 -4.04 -0.42
CA VAL A 25 3.22 -4.01 1.04
C VAL A 25 4.29 -4.92 1.64
N ALA A 26 4.99 -4.40 2.65
CA ALA A 26 6.02 -5.13 3.37
C ALA A 26 5.59 -5.40 4.82
N THR A 27 5.61 -6.67 5.21
CA THR A 27 5.38 -7.10 6.59
C THR A 27 6.70 -7.06 7.36
N ILE A 28 6.74 -6.26 8.42
CA ILE A 28 7.93 -5.98 9.22
C ILE A 28 7.71 -6.44 10.67
N VAL A 29 8.64 -7.23 11.19
CA VAL A 29 8.67 -7.64 12.60
C VAL A 29 9.64 -6.76 13.36
N LEU A 30 9.22 -6.29 14.54
CA LEU A 30 10.00 -5.43 15.41
C LEU A 30 10.56 -6.24 16.59
N PRO A 31 11.77 -5.92 17.08
CA PRO A 31 12.43 -6.70 18.14
C PRO A 31 11.83 -6.47 19.54
N GLU A 32 11.05 -5.41 19.74
CA GLU A 32 10.49 -5.05 21.04
C GLU A 32 9.02 -5.52 21.16
N ALA A 33 8.71 -6.29 22.21
CA ALA A 33 7.33 -6.60 22.60
C ALA A 33 6.61 -5.31 23.06
N PRO A 34 5.27 -5.20 22.91
CA PRO A 34 4.28 -6.22 22.56
C PRO A 34 3.92 -6.25 21.07
N PHE A 35 4.78 -5.72 20.20
CA PHE A 35 4.38 -5.34 18.86
C PHE A 35 4.44 -6.53 17.89
N GLY A 36 3.28 -6.93 17.35
CA GLY A 36 3.17 -7.96 16.32
C GLY A 36 3.74 -7.50 14.96
N PRO A 37 3.69 -8.33 13.92
CA PRO A 37 4.06 -7.92 12.58
C PRO A 37 3.21 -6.73 12.10
N PHE A 38 3.83 -5.74 11.47
CA PHE A 38 3.12 -4.61 10.87
C PHE A 38 3.31 -4.60 9.36
N ASP A 39 2.25 -4.22 8.68
CA ASP A 39 2.27 -4.02 7.24
C ASP A 39 2.51 -2.54 6.92
N TYR A 40 3.48 -2.27 6.05
CA TYR A 40 3.84 -0.95 5.57
C TYR A 40 3.68 -0.86 4.07
N ALA A 41 3.09 0.22 3.58
CA ALA A 41 3.13 0.55 2.16
C ALA A 41 4.58 0.86 1.75
N VAL A 42 5.02 0.26 0.65
CA VAL A 42 6.38 0.43 0.13
C VAL A 42 6.40 1.61 -0.84
N PRO A 43 7.17 2.68 -0.55
CA PRO A 43 7.37 3.78 -1.49
C PRO A 43 7.99 3.29 -2.80
N GLU A 44 7.69 3.96 -3.91
CA GLU A 44 8.19 3.61 -5.25
C GLU A 44 9.71 3.41 -5.27
N SER A 45 10.44 4.31 -4.60
CA SER A 45 11.90 4.28 -4.50
C SER A 45 12.49 3.01 -3.89
N PHE A 46 11.69 2.26 -3.13
CA PHE A 46 12.13 1.02 -2.48
C PHE A 46 11.56 -0.24 -3.14
N ARG A 47 10.61 -0.13 -4.09
CA ARG A 47 9.92 -1.29 -4.68
C ARG A 47 10.89 -2.29 -5.33
N SER A 48 11.93 -1.80 -6.00
CA SER A 48 12.92 -2.66 -6.68
C SER A 48 13.99 -3.22 -5.75
N SER A 49 14.20 -2.62 -4.57
CA SER A 49 15.29 -3.00 -3.66
C SER A 49 14.80 -3.75 -2.43
N LEU A 50 13.51 -3.71 -2.12
CA LEU A 50 12.94 -4.27 -0.90
C LEU A 50 12.59 -5.76 -1.07
N HIS A 51 13.14 -6.58 -0.17
CA HIS A 51 13.05 -8.03 -0.17
C HIS A 51 12.96 -8.54 1.28
N PRO A 52 12.39 -9.74 1.48
CA PRO A 52 12.46 -10.44 2.76
C PRO A 52 13.91 -10.63 3.25
N ALA A 53 14.06 -10.88 4.55
CA ALA A 53 15.33 -11.05 5.25
C ALA A 53 16.22 -9.79 5.33
N MET A 54 15.67 -8.61 5.04
CA MET A 54 16.37 -7.35 5.18
C MET A 54 16.07 -6.62 6.49
N ARG A 55 17.09 -5.96 7.03
CA ARG A 55 16.93 -4.97 8.10
C ARG A 55 16.45 -3.65 7.49
N VAL A 56 15.36 -3.12 8.01
CA VAL A 56 14.75 -1.88 7.53
C VAL A 56 14.52 -0.91 8.66
N ARG A 57 14.46 0.37 8.32
CA ARG A 57 14.06 1.44 9.26
C ARG A 57 12.61 1.80 8.97
N VAL A 58 11.76 1.70 9.97
CA VAL A 58 10.32 1.98 9.83
C VAL A 58 9.83 2.96 10.89
N PRO A 59 8.83 3.78 10.56
CA PRO A 59 8.16 4.60 11.56
C PRO A 59 7.31 3.75 12.51
N LEU A 60 7.30 4.11 13.79
CA LEU A 60 6.49 3.45 14.81
C LEU A 60 5.84 4.47 15.76
N GLY A 61 4.54 4.28 16.03
CA GLY A 61 3.81 4.96 17.09
C GLY A 61 3.64 6.48 16.91
N ARG A 62 3.20 7.12 17.99
CA ARG A 62 2.94 8.58 18.02
C ARG A 62 4.27 9.33 17.97
N GLY A 63 4.42 10.23 16.99
CA GLY A 63 5.66 10.98 16.75
C GLY A 63 6.58 10.38 15.70
N ASN A 64 6.16 9.30 15.02
CA ASN A 64 6.86 8.73 13.87
C ASN A 64 8.31 8.33 14.17
N ARG A 65 8.58 7.85 15.39
CA ARG A 65 9.93 7.44 15.79
C ARG A 65 10.43 6.35 14.86
N THR A 66 11.64 6.49 14.36
CA THR A 66 12.23 5.50 13.46
C THR A 66 12.88 4.37 14.25
N VAL A 67 12.44 3.14 14.03
CA VAL A 67 12.97 1.93 14.67
C VAL A 67 13.51 0.97 13.62
N VAL A 68 14.40 0.06 14.03
CA VAL A 68 14.89 -1.00 13.15
C VAL A 68 13.98 -2.23 13.28
N GLY A 69 13.52 -2.74 12.15
CA GLY A 69 12.76 -3.97 12.03
C GLY A 69 13.32 -4.90 10.97
N TYR A 70 12.72 -6.08 10.85
CA TYR A 70 13.08 -7.10 9.87
C TYR A 70 11.93 -7.34 8.91
N CYS A 71 12.19 -7.20 7.62
CA CYS A 71 11.22 -7.53 6.58
C CYS A 71 11.09 -9.05 6.48
N VAL A 72 9.91 -9.58 6.77
CA VAL A 72 9.62 -11.02 6.71
C VAL A 72 8.83 -11.39 5.46
N ARG A 73 8.14 -10.44 4.83
CA ARG A 73 7.35 -10.65 3.62
C ARG A 73 7.20 -9.36 2.83
N VAL A 74 7.17 -9.49 1.51
CA VAL A 74 6.75 -8.43 0.58
C VAL A 74 5.67 -9.02 -0.32
N SER A 75 4.54 -8.32 -0.49
CA SER A 75 3.40 -8.78 -1.28
C SER A 75 2.73 -7.63 -2.00
N THR A 76 2.31 -7.86 -3.25
CA THR A 76 1.39 -6.96 -3.94
C THR A 76 -0.01 -7.22 -3.43
N GLN A 77 -0.63 -6.20 -2.81
CA GLN A 77 -2.02 -6.26 -2.41
C GLN A 77 -2.88 -5.60 -3.49
N VAL A 78 -3.78 -6.39 -4.05
CA VAL A 78 -4.94 -5.87 -4.78
C VAL A 78 -5.94 -5.32 -3.76
N PRO A 79 -6.52 -4.13 -3.99
CA PRO A 79 -7.60 -3.57 -3.17
C PRO A 79 -8.68 -4.62 -2.88
N ALA A 80 -9.19 -4.64 -1.64
CA ALA A 80 -10.13 -5.65 -1.19
C ALA A 80 -11.46 -5.66 -1.98
N GLU A 81 -11.74 -4.59 -2.72
CA GLU A 81 -12.97 -4.32 -3.45
C GLU A 81 -13.04 -5.07 -4.80
N LEU A 82 -11.94 -5.75 -5.19
CA LEU A 82 -11.80 -6.55 -6.41
C LEU A 82 -11.84 -8.08 -6.16
N ARG A 83 -12.28 -8.53 -4.97
CA ARG A 83 -12.47 -9.97 -4.64
C ARG A 83 -13.94 -10.35 -4.63
#